data_AF-A0A399YI44-F1
#
_entry.id   AF-A0A399YI44-F1
#
_cell.length_a   1.000
_cell.length_b   1.000
_cell.length_c   1.000
_cell.angle_alpha   90.00
_cell.angle_beta   90.00
_cell.angle_gamma   90.00
#
_symmetry.space_group_name_H-M   'P 1'
#
loop_
_entity.id
_entity.type
_entity.pdbx_description
1 polymer ?
#
loop_
_entity_poly.entity_id
_entity_poly.type
_entity_poly.pdbx_seq_one_letter_code
_entity_poly.pdbx_strand_id
1 'polypeptide(L)'
;MLAALPSIVFNPLIWIGFAGFIGGTVFWLGVISRAPLSLAYPVLAMSYFVVVLEAWLFLGEQVSLQKIIGVAVIVGGVILVGLSEQRKGQGQHE
;
A
#
# COMPACT_ATOMS: atom_id res chain seq x y z
N MET A 1 -27.54 -4.69 14.88
CA MET A 1 -26.14 -4.19 14.91
C MET A 1 -25.48 -4.37 16.27
N LEU A 2 -26.10 -3.95 17.40
CA LEU A 2 -25.51 -4.09 18.74
C LEU A 2 -25.33 -5.55 19.22
N ALA A 3 -26.18 -6.47 18.78
CA ALA A 3 -26.10 -7.90 19.15
C ALA A 3 -24.88 -8.64 18.57
N ALA A 4 -24.20 -8.09 17.56
CA ALA A 4 -23.00 -8.70 16.96
C ALA A 4 -21.71 -8.29 17.68
N LEU A 5 -21.76 -7.27 18.55
CA LEU A 5 -20.59 -6.73 19.26
C LEU A 5 -19.85 -7.79 20.11
N PRO A 6 -20.51 -8.65 20.89
CA PRO A 6 -19.81 -9.66 21.68
C PRO A 6 -19.06 -10.65 20.78
N SER A 7 -19.71 -11.09 19.70
CA SER A 7 -19.15 -12.06 18.74
C SER A 7 -17.94 -11.52 17.99
N ILE A 8 -17.89 -10.20 17.76
CA ILE A 8 -16.75 -9.50 17.15
C ILE A 8 -15.60 -9.38 18.16
N VAL A 9 -15.89 -8.99 19.40
CA VAL A 9 -14.87 -8.79 20.44
C VAL A 9 -14.19 -10.11 20.84
N PHE A 10 -14.91 -11.23 20.81
CA PHE A 10 -14.34 -12.55 21.12
C PHE A 10 -13.72 -13.27 19.91
N ASN A 11 -13.70 -12.66 18.71
CA ASN A 11 -13.10 -13.27 17.54
C ASN A 11 -11.59 -13.02 17.49
N PRO A 12 -10.72 -14.04 17.66
CA PRO A 12 -9.27 -13.86 17.68
C PRO A 12 -8.71 -13.36 16.33
N LEU A 13 -9.36 -13.64 15.20
CA LEU A 13 -8.91 -13.15 13.88
C LEU A 13 -9.00 -11.62 13.79
N ILE A 14 -9.99 -11.02 14.45
CA ILE A 14 -10.16 -9.57 14.47
C ILE A 14 -9.00 -8.92 15.22
N TRP A 15 -8.59 -9.50 16.35
CA TRP A 15 -7.43 -9.03 17.10
C TRP A 15 -6.11 -9.18 16.32
N ILE A 16 -5.95 -10.26 15.56
CA ILE A 16 -4.81 -10.43 14.65
C ILE A 16 -4.80 -9.33 13.58
N GLY A 17 -5.96 -9.04 12.97
CA GLY A 17 -6.11 -7.93 12.04
C GLY A 17 -5.77 -6.58 12.66
N PHE A 18 -6.24 -6.32 13.87
CA PHE A 18 -5.92 -5.10 14.63
C PHE A 18 -4.43 -4.99 14.96
N ALA A 19 -3.80 -6.08 15.40
CA ALA A 19 -2.37 -6.10 15.68
C ALA A 19 -1.56 -5.81 14.41
N GLY A 20 -1.94 -6.41 13.28
CA GLY A 20 -1.36 -6.12 11.97
C GLY A 20 -1.55 -4.66 11.55
N PHE A 21 -2.74 -4.09 11.77
CA PHE A 21 -3.04 -2.70 11.47
C PHE A 21 -2.20 -1.71 12.30
N ILE A 22 -2.11 -1.94 13.61
CA ILE A 22 -1.30 -1.11 14.51
C ILE A 22 0.18 -1.23 14.13
N GLY A 23 0.67 -2.46 13.91
CA GLY A 23 2.05 -2.71 13.51
C GLY A 23 2.39 -2.04 12.17
N GLY A 24 1.51 -2.18 11.18
CA GLY A 24 1.65 -1.53 9.87
C GLY A 24 1.64 0.00 9.98
N THR A 25 0.81 0.56 10.85
CA THR A 25 0.77 2.01 11.10
C THR A 25 2.07 2.51 11.72
N VAL A 26 2.59 1.83 12.75
CA VAL A 26 3.86 2.19 13.39
C VAL A 26 5.01 2.08 12.39
N PHE A 27 5.05 1.01 11.60
CA PHE A 27 6.03 0.84 10.53
C PHE A 27 5.96 1.98 9.51
N TRP A 28 4.76 2.34 9.04
CA TRP A 28 4.55 3.42 8.09
C TRP A 28 4.98 4.79 8.63
N LEU A 29 4.64 5.09 9.88
CA LEU A 29 5.13 6.30 10.55
C LEU A 29 6.66 6.32 10.64
N GLY A 30 7.29 5.18 10.89
CA GLY A 30 8.74 5.03 10.88
C GLY A 30 9.37 5.32 9.51
N VAL A 31 8.72 4.89 8.43
CA VAL A 31 9.15 5.18 7.04
C VAL A 31 9.05 6.68 6.75
N ILE A 32 7.91 7.30 7.01
CA ILE A 32 7.70 8.75 6.78
C ILE A 32 8.68 9.58 7.62
N SER A 33 9.04 9.12 8.82
CA SER A 33 9.97 9.83 9.69
C SER A 33 11.43 9.83 9.17
N ARG A 34 11.77 8.95 8.21
CA ARG A 34 13.15 8.79 7.72
C ARG A 34 13.31 8.95 6.20
N ALA A 35 12.23 8.87 5.44
CA ALA A 35 12.24 9.01 3.98
C ALA A 35 11.53 10.31 3.57
N PRO A 36 12.01 11.01 2.52
CA PRO A 36 11.29 12.15 1.98
C PRO A 36 9.93 11.69 1.44
N LEU A 37 8.90 12.50 1.69
CA LEU A 37 7.53 12.18 1.28
C LEU A 37 7.43 11.93 -0.23
N SER A 38 8.23 12.62 -1.04
CA SER A 38 8.27 12.44 -2.50
C SER A 38 8.69 11.04 -2.95
N LEU A 39 9.42 10.28 -2.12
CA LEU A 39 9.73 8.87 -2.36
C LEU A 39 8.74 7.92 -1.67
N ALA A 40 8.18 8.32 -0.53
CA ALA A 40 7.24 7.48 0.21
C ALA A 40 5.91 7.30 -0.54
N TYR A 41 5.35 8.37 -1.13
CA TYR A 41 4.07 8.30 -1.84
C TYR A 41 4.08 7.37 -3.08
N PRO A 42 5.11 7.38 -3.93
CA PRO A 42 5.21 6.41 -5.02
C PRO A 42 5.24 4.95 -4.55
N VAL A 43 5.96 4.64 -3.47
CA VAL A 43 5.99 3.30 -2.86
C VAL A 43 4.60 2.94 -2.31
N LEU A 44 3.92 3.90 -1.65
CA LEU A 44 2.55 3.70 -1.17
C LEU A 44 1.58 3.41 -2.33
N ALA A 45 1.68 4.12 -3.45
CA ALA A 45 0.85 3.84 -4.62
C ALA A 45 1.07 2.42 -5.17
N MET A 46 2.30 1.89 -5.06
CA MET A 46 2.62 0.51 -5.43
C MET A 46 1.90 -0.53 -4.55
N SER A 47 1.52 -0.19 -3.31
CA SER A 47 0.73 -1.08 -2.46
C SER A 47 -0.62 -1.45 -3.09
N TYR A 48 -1.22 -0.56 -3.88
CA TYR A 48 -2.48 -0.85 -4.57
C TYR A 48 -2.34 -2.00 -5.57
N PHE A 49 -1.22 -2.06 -6.30
CA PHE A 49 -0.91 -3.19 -7.18
C PHE A 49 -0.86 -4.50 -6.39
N VAL A 50 -0.18 -4.49 -5.24
CA VAL A 50 -0.09 -5.66 -4.34
C VAL A 50 -1.47 -6.08 -3.83
N VAL A 51 -2.32 -5.14 -3.41
CA VAL A 51 -3.69 -5.43 -2.96
C VAL A 51 -4.53 -6.06 -4.07
N VAL A 52 -4.45 -5.55 -5.31
CA VAL A 52 -5.18 -6.15 -6.44
C VAL A 52 -4.67 -7.56 -6.73
N LEU A 53 -3.36 -7.79 -6.63
CA LEU A 53 -2.76 -9.11 -6.81
C LEU A 53 -3.20 -10.08 -5.70
N GLU A 54 -3.22 -9.64 -4.45
CA GLU A 54 -3.67 -10.43 -3.31
C GLU A 54 -5.16 -10.76 -3.41
N ALA A 55 -6.00 -9.79 -3.80
CA ALA A 55 -7.42 -10.01 -4.02
C ALA A 55 -7.67 -11.04 -5.14
N TRP A 56 -6.85 -11.04 -6.19
CA TRP A 56 -6.94 -12.03 -7.26
C TRP A 56 -6.48 -13.42 -6.83
N LEU A 57 -5.34 -13.53 -6.15
CA LEU A 57 -4.71 -14.81 -5.78
C LEU A 57 -5.36 -15.49 -4.57
N PHE A 58 -5.65 -14.73 -3.51
CA PHE A 58 -6.13 -15.29 -2.23
C PHE A 58 -7.64 -15.22 -2.08
N LEU A 59 -8.28 -14.16 -2.57
CA LEU A 59 -9.73 -13.98 -2.46
C LEU A 59 -10.47 -14.51 -3.70
N GLY A 60 -9.75 -14.77 -4.81
CA GLY A 60 -10.34 -15.24 -6.07
C GLY A 60 -11.21 -14.18 -6.76
N GLU A 61 -11.01 -12.89 -6.45
CA GLU A 61 -11.77 -11.82 -7.08
C GLU A 61 -11.42 -11.72 -8.58
N GLN A 62 -12.44 -11.61 -9.43
CA GLN A 62 -12.21 -11.36 -10.85
C GLN A 62 -11.67 -9.94 -11.07
N VAL A 63 -10.48 -9.84 -11.63
CA VAL A 63 -9.87 -8.56 -11.97
C VAL A 63 -10.39 -8.13 -13.35
N SER A 64 -11.18 -7.06 -13.38
CA SER A 64 -11.67 -6.51 -14.64
C SER A 64 -10.55 -5.87 -15.46
N LEU A 65 -10.71 -5.83 -16.78
CA LEU A 65 -9.74 -5.20 -17.69
C LEU A 65 -9.50 -3.72 -17.33
N GLN A 66 -10.54 -3.02 -16.88
CA GLN A 66 -10.44 -1.63 -16.40
C GLN A 66 -9.51 -1.51 -15.19
N LYS A 67 -9.59 -2.45 -14.24
CA LYS A 67 -8.72 -2.49 -13.05
C LYS A 67 -7.26 -2.73 -13.46
N ILE A 68 -7.02 -3.63 -14.41
CA ILE A 68 -5.68 -3.91 -14.96
C ILE A 68 -5.09 -2.65 -15.61
N ILE A 69 -5.86 -1.96 -16.46
CA ILE A 69 -5.41 -0.71 -17.11
C ILE A 69 -5.10 0.35 -16.07
N GLY A 70 -5.98 0.55 -15.08
CA GLY A 70 -5.75 1.52 -14.00
C GLY A 70 -4.48 1.21 -13.20
N VAL A 71 -4.26 -0.07 -12.86
CA VAL A 71 -3.04 -0.52 -12.20
C VAL A 71 -1.80 -0.24 -13.05
N ALA A 72 -1.83 -0.53 -14.35
CA ALA A 72 -0.72 -0.23 -15.26
C ALA A 72 -0.39 1.27 -15.31
N VAL A 73 -1.41 2.13 -15.31
CA VAL A 73 -1.23 3.59 -15.25
C VAL A 73 -0.58 4.03 -13.94
N ILE A 74 -1.03 3.50 -12.80
CA ILE A 74 -0.45 3.81 -11.48
C ILE A 74 1.03 3.40 -11.45
N VAL A 75 1.34 2.16 -11.87
CA VAL A 75 2.71 1.64 -11.91
C VAL A 75 3.59 2.49 -12.83
N GLY A 76 3.10 2.83 -14.03
CA GLY A 76 3.82 3.71 -14.95
C GLY A 76 4.10 5.09 -14.36
N GLY A 77 3.12 5.69 -13.69
CA GLY A 77 3.27 6.97 -13.00
C GLY A 77 4.31 6.91 -11.87
N VAL A 78 4.30 5.83 -11.08
CA VAL A 78 5.29 5.61 -10.01
C VAL A 78 6.71 5.48 -10.57
N ILE A 79 6.89 4.74 -11.67
CA ILE A 79 8.20 4.61 -12.34
C ILE A 79 8.68 5.99 -12.82
N LEU A 80 7.80 6.78 -13.45
CA LEU A 80 8.14 8.11 -13.95
C LEU A 80 8.61 9.05 -12.82
N VAL A 81 7.90 9.07 -11.69
CA VAL A 81 8.28 9.87 -10.51
C VAL A 81 9.58 9.37 -9.89
N GLY A 82 9.77 8.05 -9.79
CA GLY A 82 11.01 7.45 -9.30
C GLY A 82 12.22 7.87 -10.15
N LEU A 83 12.07 7.87 -11.47
CA LEU A 83 13.10 8.30 -12.41
C LEU A 83 13.40 9.80 -12.30
N SER A 84 12.38 10.65 -12.05
CA SER A 84 12.62 12.10 -11.88
C SER A 84 13.39 12.42 -10.61
N GLU A 85 13.14 11.69 -9.53
CA GLU A 85 13.76 11.96 -8.22
C GLU A 85 15.24 11.51 -8.17
N GLN A 86 15.58 10.41 -8.86
CA GLN A 86 16.98 9.96 -9.02
C GLN A 86 17.85 11.01 -9.72
N ARG A 87 17.28 11.74 -10.69
CA ARG A 87 18.00 12.76 -11.47
C ARG A 87 18.37 13.99 -10.62
N LYS A 88 17.56 14.33 -9.61
CA LYS A 88 17.86 15.42 -8.66
C LYS A 88 19.04 15.09 -7.73
N GLY A 89 19.21 13.83 -7.34
CA GLY A 89 20.32 13.40 -6.47
C GLY A 89 21.68 13.36 -7.17
N GLN A 90 21.70 13.15 -8.49
CA GLN A 90 22.95 13.08 -9.27
C GLN A 90 23.51 14.46 -9.65
N GLY A 91 22.64 15.47 -9.91
CA GLY A 91 23.08 16.82 -10.29
C GLY A 91 23.54 17.71 -9.14
N GLN A 92 23.59 17.22 -7.89
CA GLN A 92 24.04 17.96 -6.71
C GLN A 92 25.43 17.51 -6.23
N HIS A 93 26.03 16.51 -6.89
CA HIS A 93 27.39 16.00 -6.64
C HIS A 93 28.39 16.34 -7.76
N GLU A 94 28.00 17.13 -8.76
CA GLU A 94 28.90 17.77 -9.74
C GLU A 94 29.13 19.24 -9.37
#